data_AF-A0A378YJS5-F1
#
_entry.id   AF-A0A378YJS5-F1
#
_cell.length_a   1.000
_cell.length_b   1.000
_cell.length_c   1.000
_cell.angle_alpha   90.00
_cell.angle_beta   90.00
_cell.angle_gamma   90.00
#
_symmetry.space_group_name_H-M   'P 1'
#
loop_
_entity.id
_entity.type
_entity.pdbx_description
1 polymer ?
#
loop_
_entity_poly.entity_id
_entity_poly.type
_entity_poly.pdbx_seq_one_letter_code
_entity_poly.pdbx_strand_id
1 'polypeptide(L)'
;MTDLPPPAGPLPICRGDALEDGGRGVRFEVCVAGRRTPAFVIRYEGRVYGYLNQCAHVPMELDWSEGQFFETSGLYLMCATHGAVYEPDTGHCVGGPCQGGALHPVRVEERRADAECPSGANSAPTAPDTSGASDASTAAGVAAPSGTTVVWWPDAYIEAPDTALN
;
A
#
# COMPACT_ATOMS: atom_id res chain seq x y z
N MET A 1 0.30 22.19 23.61
CA MET A 1 -0.21 21.23 22.62
C MET A 1 0.72 20.05 22.67
N THR A 2 0.28 18.95 23.26
CA THR A 2 1.14 17.86 23.74
C THR A 2 1.73 17.10 22.55
N ASP A 3 3.02 17.27 22.34
CA ASP A 3 3.84 16.47 21.44
C ASP A 3 3.90 15.05 22.03
N LEU A 4 3.04 14.15 21.54
CA LEU A 4 3.14 12.74 21.88
C LEU A 4 4.38 12.21 21.13
N PRO A 5 5.37 11.63 21.82
CA PRO A 5 6.54 11.09 21.15
C PRO A 5 6.08 10.07 20.10
N PRO A 6 6.70 10.03 18.91
CA PRO A 6 6.33 9.09 17.87
C PRO A 6 6.40 7.67 18.45
N PRO A 7 5.38 6.82 18.20
CA PRO A 7 5.33 5.50 18.78
C PRO A 7 6.58 4.72 18.34
N ALA A 8 7.31 4.18 19.32
CA ALA A 8 8.58 3.48 19.13
C ALA A 8 8.40 2.04 18.58
N GLY A 9 7.25 1.75 17.99
CA GLY A 9 6.86 0.40 17.57
C GLY A 9 5.92 0.42 16.36
N PRO A 10 5.69 -0.76 15.78
CA PRO A 10 4.86 -0.89 14.60
C PRO A 10 3.42 -0.42 14.87
N LEU A 11 2.85 0.33 13.94
CA LEU A 11 1.46 0.74 13.95
C LEU A 11 0.62 -0.15 13.01
N PRO A 12 -0.59 -0.56 13.42
CA PRO A 12 -1.47 -1.36 12.57
C PRO A 12 -1.99 -0.55 11.38
N ILE A 13 -1.99 -1.16 10.20
CA ILE A 13 -2.63 -0.65 8.98
C ILE A 13 -4.00 -1.32 8.81
N CYS A 14 -4.00 -2.64 8.67
CA CYS A 14 -5.19 -3.46 8.43
C CYS A 14 -4.96 -4.91 8.87
N ARG A 15 -6.04 -5.71 8.87
CA ARG A 15 -5.92 -7.17 9.01
C ARG A 15 -5.29 -7.76 7.76
N GLY A 16 -4.51 -8.84 7.90
CA GLY A 16 -3.88 -9.51 6.76
C GLY A 16 -4.89 -10.05 5.74
N ASP A 17 -6.07 -10.45 6.20
CA ASP A 17 -7.20 -10.92 5.38
C ASP A 17 -7.98 -9.80 4.67
N ALA A 18 -7.65 -8.53 4.92
CA ALA A 18 -8.18 -7.41 4.15
C ALA A 18 -7.40 -7.17 2.84
N LEU A 19 -6.22 -7.78 2.68
CA LEU A 19 -5.42 -7.70 1.46
C LEU A 19 -5.48 -9.01 0.68
N GLU A 20 -6.22 -8.99 -0.41
CA GLU A 20 -6.24 -10.06 -1.41
C GLU A 20 -4.98 -9.99 -2.29
N ASP A 21 -4.46 -11.15 -2.67
CA ASP A 21 -3.26 -11.26 -3.53
C ASP A 21 -3.57 -10.74 -4.94
N GLY A 22 -2.85 -9.71 -5.40
CA GLY A 22 -3.17 -9.01 -6.66
C GLY A 22 -4.46 -8.19 -6.62
N GLY A 23 -5.07 -8.01 -5.43
CA GLY A 23 -6.34 -7.33 -5.25
C GLY A 23 -6.20 -5.86 -4.85
N ARG A 24 -7.24 -5.30 -4.20
CA ARG A 24 -7.21 -3.90 -3.75
C ARG A 24 -6.16 -3.69 -2.67
N GLY A 25 -5.44 -2.58 -2.76
CA GLY A 25 -4.56 -2.10 -1.69
C GLY A 25 -5.33 -1.34 -0.61
N VAL A 26 -4.67 -1.14 0.53
CA VAL A 26 -5.17 -0.31 1.64
C VAL A 26 -4.32 0.95 1.74
N ARG A 27 -4.98 2.11 1.76
CA ARG A 27 -4.33 3.41 1.96
C ARG A 27 -4.08 3.66 3.45
N PHE A 28 -3.00 4.36 3.75
CA PHE A 28 -2.69 4.88 5.08
C PHE A 28 -1.83 6.15 4.96
N GLU A 29 -1.60 6.83 6.08
CA GLU A 29 -0.74 8.01 6.12
C GLU A 29 0.58 7.70 6.80
N VAL A 30 1.66 8.23 6.24
CA VAL A 30 3.01 8.22 6.83
C VAL A 30 3.52 9.65 7.02
N CYS A 31 4.51 9.83 7.88
CA CYS A 31 5.20 11.11 8.05
C CYS A 31 6.50 11.12 7.23
N VAL A 32 6.56 11.94 6.18
CA VAL A 32 7.77 12.16 5.37
C VAL A 32 8.24 13.58 5.59
N ALA A 33 9.45 13.77 6.12
CA ALA A 33 10.02 15.08 6.44
C ALA A 33 9.04 16.00 7.22
N GLY A 34 8.31 15.43 8.20
CA GLY A 34 7.34 16.16 9.03
C GLY A 34 5.98 16.43 8.37
N ARG A 35 5.74 15.93 7.15
CA ARG A 35 4.45 16.07 6.43
C ARG A 35 3.72 14.74 6.37
N ARG A 36 2.41 14.78 6.63
CA ARG A 36 1.51 13.65 6.34
C ARG A 36 1.49 13.41 4.84
N THR A 37 1.84 12.21 4.44
CA THR A 37 1.99 11.81 3.04
C THR A 37 1.21 10.51 2.83
N PRO A 38 0.36 10.44 1.80
CA PRO A 38 -0.36 9.22 1.45
C PRO A 38 0.58 8.08 1.08
N ALA A 39 0.28 6.90 1.61
CA ALA A 39 0.94 5.64 1.31
C ALA A 39 -0.11 4.55 1.07
N PHE A 40 0.33 3.43 0.53
CA PHE A 40 -0.52 2.27 0.34
C PHE A 40 0.25 0.97 0.58
N VAL A 41 -0.50 -0.07 0.90
CA VAL A 41 0.00 -1.44 1.02
C VAL A 41 -0.82 -2.36 0.14
N ILE A 42 -0.15 -3.31 -0.52
CA ILE A 42 -0.72 -4.35 -1.37
C ILE A 42 -0.21 -5.72 -0.95
N ARG A 43 -0.89 -6.78 -1.41
CA ARG A 43 -0.36 -8.14 -1.37
C ARG A 43 -0.06 -8.62 -2.79
N TYR A 44 1.12 -9.19 -2.97
CA TYR A 44 1.55 -9.78 -4.22
C TYR A 44 2.40 -11.03 -3.95
N GLU A 45 2.10 -12.12 -4.65
CA GLU A 45 2.68 -13.45 -4.45
C GLU A 45 2.74 -13.86 -2.96
N GLY A 46 1.66 -13.56 -2.23
CA GLY A 46 1.53 -13.90 -0.82
C GLY A 46 2.30 -13.01 0.16
N ARG A 47 3.03 -11.99 -0.30
CA ARG A 47 3.81 -11.06 0.52
C ARG A 47 3.22 -9.65 0.49
N VAL A 48 3.39 -8.90 1.57
CA VAL A 48 2.94 -7.50 1.65
C VAL A 48 4.04 -6.55 1.19
N TYR A 49 3.67 -5.54 0.41
CA TYR A 49 4.56 -4.49 -0.08
C TYR A 49 3.92 -3.12 0.14
N GLY A 50 4.71 -2.16 0.60
CA GLY A 50 4.24 -0.82 0.94
C GLY A 50 5.01 0.23 0.15
N TYR A 51 4.32 1.27 -0.32
CA TYR A 51 4.89 2.37 -1.07
C TYR A 51 4.24 3.70 -0.72
N LEU A 52 4.96 4.81 -0.92
CA LEU A 52 4.32 6.12 -1.01
C LEU A 52 3.37 6.11 -2.20
N ASN A 53 2.21 6.73 -2.04
CA ASN A 53 1.25 6.91 -3.13
C ASN A 53 1.67 8.11 -4.00
N GLN A 54 2.85 8.00 -4.61
CA GLN A 54 3.46 9.05 -5.42
C GLN A 54 4.13 8.43 -6.64
N CYS A 55 3.62 8.75 -7.82
CA CYS A 55 4.13 8.25 -9.08
C CYS A 55 5.54 8.82 -9.35
N ALA A 56 6.47 7.96 -9.76
CA ALA A 56 7.85 8.34 -10.05
C ALA A 56 7.99 9.21 -11.31
N HIS A 57 6.99 9.24 -12.19
CA HIS A 57 6.95 10.12 -13.35
C HIS A 57 6.61 11.58 -12.96
N VAL A 58 5.45 11.77 -12.30
CA VAL A 58 5.00 13.04 -11.75
C VAL A 58 4.41 12.71 -10.38
N PRO A 59 4.84 13.37 -9.28
CA PRO A 59 4.49 13.00 -7.90
C PRO A 59 3.03 13.32 -7.55
N MET A 60 2.13 12.57 -8.18
CA MET A 60 0.71 12.49 -7.94
C MET A 60 0.35 11.07 -7.51
N GLU A 61 -0.85 10.91 -6.97
CA GLU A 61 -1.34 9.61 -6.52
C GLU A 61 -1.53 8.62 -7.69
N LEU A 62 -1.25 7.35 -7.42
CA LEU A 62 -1.33 6.28 -8.41
C LEU A 62 -2.77 5.85 -8.66
N ASP A 63 -3.59 5.78 -7.62
CA ASP A 63 -4.94 5.22 -7.69
C ASP A 63 -5.95 6.21 -8.28
N TRP A 64 -6.81 5.71 -9.19
CA TRP A 64 -7.98 6.46 -9.68
C TRP A 64 -9.14 6.45 -8.68
N SER A 65 -9.18 5.42 -7.84
CA SER A 65 -10.20 5.15 -6.86
C SER A 65 -9.53 4.42 -5.71
N GLU A 66 -9.90 4.78 -4.50
CA GLU A 66 -9.22 4.33 -3.29
C GLU A 66 -8.89 2.83 -3.32
N GLY A 67 -7.61 2.50 -3.23
CA GLY A 67 -7.12 1.12 -3.18
C GLY A 67 -6.95 0.43 -4.54
N GLN A 68 -7.32 1.05 -5.65
CA GLN A 68 -7.13 0.49 -7.00
C GLN A 68 -5.77 0.88 -7.56
N PHE A 69 -4.77 0.04 -7.29
CA PHE A 69 -3.38 0.23 -7.74
C PHE A 69 -2.96 -0.76 -8.83
N PHE A 70 -3.47 -2.00 -8.77
CA PHE A 70 -3.17 -2.99 -9.79
C PHE A 70 -3.87 -2.66 -11.11
N GLU A 71 -3.20 -2.95 -12.21
CA GLU A 71 -3.90 -3.08 -13.50
C GLU A 71 -4.73 -4.38 -13.53
N THR A 72 -5.58 -4.52 -14.54
CA THR A 72 -6.62 -5.57 -14.64
C THR A 72 -6.12 -7.00 -14.46
N SER A 73 -4.88 -7.32 -14.83
CA SER A 73 -4.30 -8.66 -14.67
C SER A 73 -3.80 -8.97 -13.26
N GLY A 74 -3.67 -7.95 -12.40
CA GLY A 74 -3.16 -8.10 -11.03
C GLY A 74 -1.64 -8.32 -10.95
N LEU A 75 -0.92 -8.12 -12.06
CA LEU A 75 0.53 -8.41 -12.14
C LEU A 75 1.39 -7.16 -11.97
N TYR A 76 0.87 -5.99 -12.31
CA TYR A 76 1.60 -4.73 -12.21
C TYR A 76 0.79 -3.68 -11.47
N LEU A 77 1.49 -2.73 -10.86
CA LEU A 77 0.89 -1.50 -10.38
C LEU A 77 0.87 -0.47 -11.51
N MET A 78 -0.22 0.28 -11.64
CA MET A 78 -0.35 1.30 -12.68
C MET A 78 -0.79 2.63 -12.08
N CYS A 79 -0.05 3.69 -12.42
CA CYS A 79 -0.52 5.05 -12.19
C CYS A 79 -1.66 5.35 -13.16
N ALA A 80 -2.86 5.55 -12.62
CA ALA A 80 -4.07 5.68 -13.41
C ALA A 80 -4.14 6.95 -14.26
N THR A 81 -3.32 7.96 -13.97
CA THR A 81 -3.35 9.22 -14.72
C THR A 81 -2.61 9.14 -16.05
N HIS A 82 -1.39 8.61 -16.05
CA HIS A 82 -0.49 8.64 -17.21
C HIS A 82 0.03 7.26 -17.61
N GLY A 83 -0.40 6.19 -16.94
CA GLY A 83 -0.07 4.81 -17.31
C GLY A 83 1.38 4.41 -17.03
N ALA A 84 2.03 5.00 -16.02
CA ALA A 84 3.30 4.49 -15.52
C ALA A 84 3.08 3.13 -14.85
N VAL A 85 3.88 2.12 -15.22
CA VAL A 85 3.69 0.72 -14.81
C VAL A 85 4.87 0.27 -13.97
N TYR A 86 4.59 -0.33 -12.81
CA TYR A 86 5.59 -0.72 -11.82
C TYR A 86 5.44 -2.19 -11.43
N GLU A 87 6.58 -2.83 -11.16
CA GLU A 87 6.65 -4.15 -10.52
C GLU A 87 6.16 -4.06 -9.05
N PRO A 88 5.22 -4.91 -8.60
CA PRO A 88 4.65 -4.78 -7.25
C PRO A 88 5.62 -5.09 -6.10
N ASP A 89 6.64 -5.92 -6.34
CA ASP A 89 7.59 -6.41 -5.34
C ASP A 89 8.82 -5.50 -5.18
N THR A 90 9.22 -4.79 -6.23
CA THR A 90 10.37 -3.89 -6.25
C THR A 90 9.97 -2.40 -6.32
N GLY A 91 8.79 -2.09 -6.85
CA GLY A 91 8.38 -0.72 -7.18
C GLY A 91 9.07 -0.16 -8.43
N HIS A 92 9.85 -0.95 -9.17
CA HIS A 92 10.59 -0.50 -10.34
C HIS A 92 9.67 -0.25 -11.55
N CYS A 93 9.87 0.86 -12.25
CA CYS A 93 9.14 1.21 -13.45
C CYS A 93 9.56 0.30 -14.62
N VAL A 94 8.63 -0.49 -15.12
CA VAL A 94 8.83 -1.40 -16.26
C VAL A 94 8.11 -0.93 -17.53
N GLY A 95 7.32 0.13 -17.45
CA GLY A 95 6.62 0.68 -18.61
C GLY A 95 6.02 2.06 -18.38
N GLY A 96 5.65 2.71 -19.48
CA GLY A 96 5.06 4.05 -19.45
C GLY A 96 6.09 5.17 -19.26
N PRO A 97 5.65 6.36 -18.83
CA PRO A 97 6.46 7.58 -18.88
C PRO A 97 7.50 7.73 -17.75
N CYS A 98 7.57 6.79 -16.81
CA CYS A 98 8.45 6.89 -15.62
C CYS A 98 9.95 6.65 -15.88
N GLN A 99 10.37 6.34 -17.12
CA GLN A 99 11.78 6.26 -17.53
C GLN A 99 12.69 5.38 -16.63
N GLY A 100 12.16 4.28 -16.08
CA GLY A 100 12.92 3.39 -15.19
C GLY A 100 13.07 3.91 -13.75
N GLY A 101 12.33 4.96 -13.36
CA GLY A 101 12.23 5.38 -11.94
C GLY A 101 11.57 4.32 -11.05
N ALA A 102 11.47 4.58 -9.76
CA ALA A 102 10.86 3.64 -8.82
C ALA A 102 9.95 4.33 -7.81
N LEU A 103 8.95 3.59 -7.32
CA LEU A 103 8.15 3.99 -6.19
C LEU A 103 9.00 4.04 -4.93
N HIS A 104 8.67 4.97 -4.02
CA HIS A 104 9.38 5.07 -2.74
C HIS A 104 8.84 4.01 -1.78
N PRO A 105 9.67 3.04 -1.32
CA PRO A 105 9.21 1.98 -0.47
C PRO A 105 8.86 2.49 0.93
N VAL A 106 7.79 1.92 1.49
CA VAL A 106 7.40 2.10 2.88
C VAL A 106 7.55 0.75 3.58
N ARG A 107 8.30 0.74 4.69
CA ARG A 107 8.50 -0.48 5.46
C ARG A 107 7.16 -0.97 6.03
N VAL A 108 6.74 -2.14 5.57
CA VAL A 108 5.58 -2.87 6.07
C VAL A 108 5.96 -4.29 6.43
N GLU A 109 5.23 -4.89 7.37
CA GLU A 109 5.39 -6.29 7.73
C GLU A 109 4.04 -6.89 8.06
N GLU A 110 3.87 -8.18 7.77
CA GLU A 110 2.71 -8.94 8.23
C GLU A 110 3.08 -9.75 9.47
N ARG A 111 2.47 -9.40 10.61
CA ARG A 111 2.73 -10.05 11.90
C ARG A 111 1.51 -10.86 12.31
N ARG A 112 1.72 -12.05 12.89
CA ARG A 112 0.64 -12.73 13.64
C ARG A 112 0.29 -11.87 14.84
N ALA A 113 -0.98 -11.88 15.26
CA ALA A 113 -1.34 -11.34 16.56
C ALA A 113 -0.63 -12.17 17.64
N ASP A 114 0.55 -11.73 18.07
CA ASP A 114 1.06 -12.06 19.38
C ASP A 114 0.05 -11.54 20.41
N ALA A 115 -0.32 -12.39 21.37
CA ALA A 115 -1.30 -12.05 22.40
C ALA A 115 -0.90 -10.73 23.08
N GLU A 116 -1.88 -9.85 23.21
CA GLU A 116 -1.87 -8.50 23.80
C GLU A 116 -1.62 -7.32 22.84
N CYS A 117 -2.70 -6.83 22.24
CA CYS A 117 -2.83 -5.45 21.76
C CYS A 117 -4.07 -4.83 22.44
N PRO A 118 -3.97 -3.74 23.23
CA PRO A 118 -5.13 -3.11 23.85
C PRO A 118 -6.02 -2.48 22.77
N SER A 119 -7.30 -2.86 22.79
CA SER A 119 -8.32 -2.51 21.81
C SER A 119 -8.47 -0.99 21.61
N GLY A 120 -8.41 -0.55 20.36
CA GLY A 120 -8.71 0.82 19.97
C GLY A 120 -8.80 1.04 18.46
N ALA A 121 -9.38 0.10 17.71
CA ALA A 121 -9.70 0.32 16.30
C ALA A 121 -11.18 0.73 16.20
N ASN A 122 -11.43 2.02 15.99
CA ASN A 122 -12.75 2.52 15.63
C ASN A 122 -13.16 1.95 14.27
N SER A 123 -14.41 1.50 14.20
CA SER A 123 -15.06 0.87 13.06
C SER A 123 -14.96 1.70 11.78
N ALA A 124 -14.48 1.08 10.70
CA ALA A 124 -14.70 1.59 9.35
C ALA A 124 -16.21 1.55 9.02
N PRO A 125 -16.77 2.53 8.29
CA PRO A 125 -18.16 2.51 7.91
C PRO A 125 -18.39 1.48 6.80
N THR A 126 -19.39 0.61 7.00
CA THR A 126 -19.92 -0.31 5.99
C THR A 126 -20.48 0.48 4.80
N ALA A 127 -19.93 0.28 3.61
CA ALA A 127 -20.61 0.67 2.37
C ALA A 127 -21.56 -0.47 1.94
N PRO A 128 -22.80 -0.16 1.49
CA PRO A 128 -23.75 -1.16 1.03
C PRO A 128 -23.53 -1.54 -0.45
N ASP A 129 -24.22 -2.63 -0.82
CA ASP A 129 -24.12 -3.39 -2.07
C ASP A 129 -24.27 -2.60 -3.38
N THR A 130 -23.77 -3.19 -4.48
CA THR A 130 -24.60 -3.46 -5.68
C THR A 130 -23.96 -4.57 -6.52
N SER A 131 -24.82 -5.40 -7.09
CA SER A 131 -24.58 -6.62 -7.86
C SER A 131 -23.89 -6.45 -9.22
N GLY A 132 -23.12 -7.46 -9.66
CA GLY A 132 -22.80 -7.66 -11.08
C GLY A 132 -21.71 -8.70 -11.31
N ALA A 133 -22.09 -9.93 -11.65
CA ALA A 133 -21.19 -11.04 -11.96
C ALA A 133 -20.54 -10.89 -13.35
N SER A 134 -19.25 -11.22 -13.44
CA SER A 134 -18.65 -11.82 -14.63
C SER A 134 -17.37 -12.55 -14.26
N ASP A 135 -17.31 -13.81 -14.69
CA ASP A 135 -16.23 -14.77 -14.46
C ASP A 135 -14.88 -14.27 -15.02
N ALA A 136 -13.85 -14.33 -14.19
CA ALA A 136 -12.46 -14.29 -14.63
C ALA A 136 -11.61 -15.19 -13.71
N SER A 137 -11.39 -16.42 -14.21
CA SER A 137 -10.16 -17.20 -14.10
C SER A 137 -9.31 -17.03 -12.82
N THR A 138 -9.48 -17.97 -11.89
CA THR A 138 -8.60 -18.22 -10.74
C THR A 138 -7.12 -18.33 -11.16
N ALA A 139 -6.35 -17.26 -10.97
CA ALA A 139 -4.98 -17.40 -10.53
C ALA A 139 -5.04 -17.92 -9.09
N ALA A 140 -4.36 -19.03 -8.80
CA ALA A 140 -4.28 -19.56 -7.44
C ALA A 140 -3.44 -18.60 -6.58
N GLY A 141 -4.06 -17.50 -6.13
CA GLY A 141 -3.47 -16.55 -5.21
C GLY A 141 -3.25 -17.23 -3.86
N VAL A 142 -2.09 -16.97 -3.26
CA VAL A 142 -1.80 -17.44 -1.91
C VAL A 142 -2.76 -16.74 -0.97
N ALA A 143 -3.74 -17.49 -0.43
CA ALA A 143 -4.70 -16.95 0.52
C ALA A 143 -3.98 -16.33 1.71
N ALA A 144 -4.40 -15.12 2.10
CA ALA A 144 -3.82 -14.41 3.23
C ALA A 144 -3.89 -15.28 4.50
N PRO A 145 -2.82 -15.32 5.32
CA PRO A 145 -2.85 -16.06 6.57
C PRO A 145 -3.89 -15.44 7.52
N SER A 146 -4.84 -16.24 8.02
CA SER A 146 -5.83 -15.76 8.99
C SER A 146 -5.17 -15.42 10.34
N GLY A 147 -5.64 -14.35 10.98
CA GLY A 147 -5.15 -13.92 12.29
C GLY A 147 -3.85 -13.10 12.28
N THR A 148 -3.48 -12.52 11.14
CA THR A 148 -2.36 -11.57 11.02
C THR A 148 -2.85 -10.13 10.92
N THR A 149 -1.95 -9.20 11.24
CA THR A 149 -2.11 -7.75 11.08
C THR A 149 -0.93 -7.22 10.28
N VAL A 150 -1.23 -6.39 9.28
CA VAL A 150 -0.23 -5.66 8.53
C VAL A 150 0.11 -4.40 9.31
N VAL A 151 1.40 -4.16 9.50
CA VAL A 151 1.92 -3.05 10.29
C VAL A 151 2.96 -2.24 9.52
N TRP A 152 3.20 -1.00 9.96
CA TRP A 152 4.26 -0.13 9.45
C TRP A 152 5.01 0.56 10.60
N TRP A 153 6.19 1.13 10.31
CA TRP A 153 7.05 1.76 11.31
C TRP A 153 7.15 3.28 11.09
N PRO A 154 6.67 4.12 12.04
CA PRO A 154 6.74 5.58 11.91
C PRO A 154 8.14 6.17 12.03
N ASP A 155 9.07 5.43 12.64
CA ASP A 155 10.49 5.74 12.71
C ASP A 155 11.26 5.28 11.46
N ALA A 156 10.63 4.52 10.56
CA ALA A 156 11.23 4.22 9.27
C ALA A 156 11.38 5.53 8.49
N TYR A 157 12.60 6.05 8.46
CA TYR A 157 12.93 7.19 7.64
C TYR A 157 12.66 6.83 6.18
N ILE A 158 11.66 7.48 5.61
CA ILE A 158 11.40 7.46 4.17
C ILE A 158 12.08 8.72 3.65
N GLU A 159 13.17 8.54 2.90
CA GLU A 159 13.81 9.66 2.21
C GLU A 159 12.74 10.31 1.30
N ALA A 160 12.54 11.62 1.42
CA ALA A 160 11.72 12.32 0.45
C ALA A 160 12.40 12.18 -0.93
N PRO A 161 11.63 12.09 -2.04
CA PRO A 161 12.22 12.21 -3.37
C PRO A 161 13.07 13.47 -3.39
N ASP A 162 14.36 13.30 -3.59
CA ASP A 162 15.27 14.43 -3.72
C ASP A 162 14.73 15.25 -4.89
N THR A 163 14.18 16.45 -4.63
CA THR A 163 13.72 17.35 -5.70
C THR A 163 14.92 17.94 -6.46
N ALA A 164 16.12 17.38 -6.27
CA ALA A 164 17.35 17.80 -6.89
C ALA A 164 17.75 16.84 -8.03
N LEU A 165 17.75 17.44 -9.24
CA LEU A 165 18.55 17.10 -10.42
C LEU A 165 17.96 16.10 -11.43
N ASN A 166 17.00 16.59 -12.24
CA ASN A 166 17.26 16.96 -13.65
C ASN A 166 16.12 17.78 -14.26
#